data_AF-A0A8S0GZG4-F1
#
_entry.id   AF-A0A8S0GZG4-F1
#
_cell.length_a   1.000
_cell.length_b   1.000
_cell.length_c   1.000
_cell.angle_alpha   90.00
_cell.angle_beta   90.00
_cell.angle_gamma   90.00
#
_symmetry.space_group_name_H-M   'P 1'
#
loop_
_entity.id
_entity.type
_entity.pdbx_description
1 polymer ?
#
loop_
_entity_poly.entity_id
_entity_poly.type
_entity_poly.pdbx_seq_one_letter_code
_entity_poly.pdbx_strand_id
1 'polypeptide(L)'
;MDSVNSLALDIYPALITAGCFYLAYSADLKQQRGRLALVFLGLILGFALRGPIGMIGPALVVGSYYLLSRQWRTLVGFSLVSGLLFAAGVALLAWAAHVQGGDAFMQQVLEMQGLGRIASDHSPRYYFYFSAGLITYSFTAFYALCVMARSGRQWLGAPSLSAPRLLLHLGAWFVVLIVFFTIPNSKKARYVLSITPAISLLAAYIFIDPNGLFSATRRRLLRLCLNLPAIGAFLALLVLGYNSFAARPLQPDFAGVFSSVALLSGVRYWIGRQYTGHRHYEVIVLAFGVAAFLLLDGFFFNAITYHLELAKEPTPKFLPYWFW
;
A
#
# COMPACT_ATOMS: atom_id res chain seq x y z
N MET A 1 -1.22 13.90 12.68
CA MET A 1 -0.88 12.55 12.22
C MET A 1 -2.17 11.77 12.27
N ASP A 2 -2.81 11.57 11.12
CA ASP A 2 -4.02 10.75 11.05
C ASP A 2 -3.59 9.31 11.36
N SER A 3 -4.14 8.74 12.43
CA SER A 3 -3.81 7.42 12.95
C SER A 3 -3.84 6.37 11.83
N VAL A 4 -2.66 5.80 11.56
CA VAL A 4 -2.40 4.83 10.48
C VAL A 4 -3.24 3.56 10.62
N ASN A 5 -3.79 3.32 11.81
CA ASN A 5 -4.62 2.16 12.09
C ASN A 5 -6.14 2.48 12.20
N SER A 6 -6.57 3.73 12.03
CA SER A 6 -8.01 4.05 11.99
C SER A 6 -8.70 3.17 10.94
N LEU A 7 -9.97 2.77 11.17
CA LEU A 7 -10.88 2.19 10.16
C LEU A 7 -11.08 3.20 9.02
N ALA A 8 -10.00 3.47 8.30
CA ALA A 8 -9.97 4.39 7.19
C ALA A 8 -10.64 3.64 6.06
N LEU A 9 -11.70 4.25 5.52
CA LEU A 9 -12.38 3.79 4.31
C LEU A 9 -11.42 3.64 3.10
N ASP A 10 -10.11 3.93 3.23
CA ASP A 10 -9.08 3.91 2.19
C ASP A 10 -8.63 2.48 1.87
N ILE A 11 -8.83 1.56 2.82
CA ILE A 11 -8.51 0.15 2.62
C ILE A 11 -9.43 -0.50 1.58
N TYR A 12 -10.68 -0.04 1.47
CA TYR A 12 -11.63 -0.58 0.50
C TYR A 12 -11.26 -0.26 -0.96
N PRO A 13 -10.96 1.01 -1.35
CA PRO A 13 -10.41 1.28 -2.68
C PRO A 13 -9.14 0.51 -2.98
N ALA A 14 -8.24 0.32 -2.00
CA ALA A 14 -7.02 -0.46 -2.20
C ALA A 14 -7.33 -1.93 -2.52
N LEU A 15 -8.23 -2.55 -1.75
CA LEU A 15 -8.69 -3.92 -1.98
C LEU A 15 -9.38 -4.06 -3.34
N ILE A 16 -10.30 -3.15 -3.67
CA ILE A 16 -11.04 -3.15 -4.93
C ILE A 16 -10.09 -2.96 -6.11
N THR A 17 -9.12 -2.04 -6.00
CA THR A 17 -8.09 -1.84 -7.03
C THR A 17 -7.29 -3.11 -7.28
N ALA A 18 -6.83 -3.77 -6.21
CA ALA A 18 -6.12 -5.04 -6.32
C ALA A 18 -6.99 -6.15 -6.92
N GLY A 19 -8.25 -6.25 -6.49
CA GLY A 19 -9.21 -7.22 -7.01
C GLY A 19 -9.52 -7.00 -8.48
N CYS A 20 -9.80 -5.76 -8.90
CA CYS A 20 -10.04 -5.39 -10.30
C CYS A 20 -8.82 -5.69 -11.17
N PHE A 21 -7.60 -5.36 -10.72
CA PHE A 21 -6.37 -5.71 -11.43
C PHE A 21 -6.21 -7.23 -11.58
N TYR A 22 -6.39 -7.99 -10.50
CA TYR A 22 -6.32 -9.45 -10.54
C TYR A 22 -7.37 -10.06 -11.46
N LEU A 23 -8.61 -9.55 -11.43
CA LEU A 23 -9.68 -10.01 -12.30
C LEU A 23 -9.38 -9.73 -13.77
N ALA A 24 -8.91 -8.53 -14.10
CA ALA A 24 -8.50 -8.17 -15.45
C ALA A 24 -7.33 -9.05 -15.95
N TYR A 25 -6.29 -9.19 -15.13
CA TYR A 25 -5.12 -10.01 -15.46
C TYR A 25 -5.47 -11.50 -15.60
N SER A 26 -6.28 -12.03 -14.70
CA SER A 26 -6.69 -13.44 -14.73
C SER A 26 -7.72 -13.75 -15.84
N ALA A 27 -8.50 -12.76 -16.28
CA ALA A 27 -9.39 -12.88 -17.43
C ALA A 27 -8.61 -13.16 -18.70
N ASP A 28 -7.51 -12.43 -18.92
CA ASP A 28 -6.65 -12.62 -20.08
C ASP A 28 -5.84 -13.91 -20.01
N LEU A 29 -5.32 -14.25 -18.83
CA LEU A 29 -4.62 -15.52 -18.60
C LEU A 29 -5.50 -16.74 -18.87
N LYS A 30 -6.76 -16.71 -18.43
CA LYS A 30 -7.69 -17.85 -18.54
C LYS A 30 -8.63 -17.76 -19.74
N GLN A 31 -8.52 -16.73 -20.58
CA GLN A 31 -9.43 -16.43 -21.68
C GLN A 31 -10.92 -16.34 -21.26
N GLN A 32 -11.18 -15.91 -20.02
CA GLN A 32 -12.53 -15.86 -19.42
C GLN A 32 -13.07 -14.42 -19.39
N ARG A 33 -13.71 -13.99 -20.48
CA ARG A 33 -14.26 -12.64 -20.62
C ARG A 33 -15.36 -12.29 -19.61
N GLY A 34 -16.05 -13.28 -19.03
CA GLY A 34 -17.10 -13.07 -18.01
C GLY A 34 -16.59 -12.38 -16.74
N ARG A 35 -15.29 -12.43 -16.45
CA ARG A 35 -14.68 -11.74 -15.29
C ARG A 35 -14.73 -10.22 -15.40
N LEU A 36 -14.94 -9.66 -16.60
CA LEU A 36 -15.14 -8.22 -16.80
C LEU A 36 -16.37 -7.70 -16.04
N ALA A 37 -17.44 -8.50 -15.94
CA ALA A 37 -18.62 -8.13 -15.18
C ALA A 37 -18.29 -7.92 -13.68
N LEU A 38 -17.41 -8.76 -13.13
CA LEU A 38 -16.93 -8.60 -11.75
C LEU A 38 -16.06 -7.36 -11.57
N VAL A 39 -15.33 -6.93 -12.61
CA VAL A 39 -14.59 -5.65 -12.58
C VAL A 39 -15.57 -4.48 -12.46
N PHE A 40 -16.65 -4.46 -13.25
CA PHE A 40 -17.67 -3.42 -13.14
C PHE A 40 -18.39 -3.43 -11.80
N LEU A 41 -18.67 -4.61 -11.24
CA LEU A 41 -19.18 -4.73 -9.87
C LEU A 41 -18.21 -4.13 -8.86
N GLY A 42 -16.91 -4.39 -9.01
CA GLY A 42 -15.86 -3.77 -8.19
C GLY A 42 -15.87 -2.24 -8.29
N LEU A 43 -16.04 -1.67 -9.49
CA LEU A 43 -16.16 -0.23 -9.67
C LEU A 43 -17.38 0.34 -8.92
N ILE A 44 -18.55 -0.30 -9.06
CA ILE A 44 -19.78 0.13 -8.37
C ILE A 44 -19.58 0.10 -6.85
N LEU A 45 -19.00 -0.98 -6.32
CA LEU A 45 -18.67 -1.09 -4.89
C LEU A 45 -17.66 -0.02 -4.45
N GLY A 46 -16.67 0.28 -5.28
CA GLY A 46 -15.68 1.34 -5.01
C GLY A 46 -16.34 2.70 -4.90
N PHE A 47 -17.29 2.99 -5.80
CA PHE A 47 -18.10 4.20 -5.74
C PHE A 47 -18.98 4.24 -4.49
N ALA A 48 -19.64 3.14 -4.14
CA ALA A 48 -20.52 3.08 -2.97
C ALA A 48 -19.76 3.31 -1.65
N LEU A 49 -18.55 2.77 -1.51
CA LEU A 49 -17.78 2.83 -0.26
C LEU A 49 -17.06 4.16 -0.06
N ARG A 50 -16.58 4.79 -1.14
CA ARG A 50 -15.75 5.99 -1.04
C ARG A 50 -16.01 7.06 -2.09
N GLY A 51 -17.19 7.01 -2.71
CA GLY A 51 -17.62 7.97 -3.72
C GLY A 51 -16.74 7.93 -4.97
N PRO A 52 -16.65 9.06 -5.70
CA PRO A 52 -15.91 9.17 -6.95
C PRO A 52 -14.48 8.64 -6.90
N ILE A 53 -13.73 8.95 -5.84
CA ILE A 53 -12.32 8.56 -5.70
C ILE A 53 -12.18 7.02 -5.60
N GLY A 54 -13.13 6.34 -4.95
CA GLY A 54 -13.11 4.89 -4.82
C GLY A 54 -13.30 4.14 -6.14
N MET A 55 -13.90 4.79 -7.14
CA MET A 55 -14.10 4.23 -8.48
C MET A 55 -12.98 4.60 -9.46
N ILE A 56 -12.47 5.84 -9.39
CA ILE A 56 -11.48 6.35 -10.35
C ILE A 56 -10.16 5.58 -10.25
N GLY A 57 -9.69 5.29 -9.03
CA GLY A 57 -8.47 4.50 -8.80
C GLY A 57 -8.46 3.14 -9.53
N PRO A 58 -9.40 2.23 -9.25
CA PRO A 58 -9.48 0.94 -9.94
C PRO A 58 -9.72 1.09 -11.45
N ALA A 59 -10.53 2.06 -11.88
CA ALA A 59 -10.78 2.30 -13.31
C ALA A 59 -9.51 2.70 -14.06
N LEU A 60 -8.68 3.58 -13.49
CA LEU A 60 -7.41 4.00 -14.08
C LEU A 60 -6.41 2.84 -14.17
N VAL A 61 -6.35 2.00 -13.13
CA VAL A 61 -5.48 0.81 -13.12
C VAL A 61 -5.88 -0.17 -14.21
N VAL A 62 -7.16 -0.53 -14.31
CA VAL A 62 -7.65 -1.44 -15.35
C VAL A 62 -7.56 -0.81 -16.75
N GLY A 63 -7.82 0.50 -16.89
CA GLY A 63 -7.63 1.22 -18.14
C GLY A 63 -6.17 1.18 -18.61
N SER A 64 -5.22 1.41 -17.70
CA SER A 64 -3.78 1.32 -18.00
C SER A 64 -3.36 -0.10 -18.40
N TYR A 65 -3.98 -1.12 -17.82
CA TYR A 65 -3.78 -2.52 -18.18
C TYR A 65 -4.17 -2.79 -19.63
N TYR A 66 -5.39 -2.40 -20.04
CA TYR A 66 -5.84 -2.61 -21.42
C TYR A 66 -5.08 -1.74 -22.43
N LEU A 67 -4.68 -0.54 -22.05
CA LEU A 67 -3.84 0.34 -22.85
C LEU A 67 -2.50 -0.32 -23.18
N LEU A 68 -1.80 -0.84 -22.16
CA LEU A 68 -0.49 -1.50 -22.34
C LEU A 68 -0.60 -2.87 -23.01
N SER A 69 -1.72 -3.56 -22.80
CA SER A 69 -2.04 -4.80 -23.51
C SER A 69 -2.46 -4.58 -24.97
N ARG A 70 -2.53 -3.32 -25.44
CA ARG A 70 -2.96 -2.93 -26.80
C ARG A 70 -4.36 -3.42 -27.18
N GLN A 71 -5.22 -3.64 -26.19
CA GLN A 71 -6.60 -4.10 -26.41
C GLN A 71 -7.55 -2.91 -26.62
N TRP A 72 -7.35 -2.15 -27.69
CA TRP A 72 -8.04 -0.88 -27.93
C TRP A 72 -9.57 -0.99 -27.91
N ARG A 73 -10.14 -2.05 -28.50
CA ARG A 73 -11.60 -2.28 -28.49
C ARG A 73 -12.14 -2.48 -27.07
N THR A 74 -11.46 -3.31 -26.28
CA THR A 74 -11.81 -3.56 -24.87
C THR A 74 -11.63 -2.30 -24.04
N LEU A 75 -10.56 -1.54 -24.27
CA LEU A 75 -10.30 -0.27 -23.60
C LEU A 75 -11.43 0.73 -23.83
N VAL A 76 -11.83 0.96 -25.08
CA VAL A 76 -12.92 1.89 -25.41
C VAL A 76 -14.23 1.43 -24.79
N GLY A 77 -14.59 0.16 -24.92
CA GLY A 77 -15.80 -0.39 -24.29
C GLY A 77 -15.78 -0.25 -22.77
N PHE A 78 -14.65 -0.58 -22.13
CA PHE A 78 -14.47 -0.42 -20.69
C PHE A 78 -14.56 1.04 -20.24
N SER A 79 -13.91 1.96 -20.95
CA SER A 79 -13.94 3.39 -20.65
C SER A 79 -15.33 3.98 -20.81
N LEU A 80 -16.10 3.58 -21.82
CA LEU A 80 -17.49 4.00 -22.00
C LEU A 80 -18.38 3.51 -20.86
N VAL A 81 -18.35 2.20 -20.55
CA VAL A 81 -19.18 1.62 -19.49
C VAL A 81 -18.79 2.17 -18.12
N SER A 82 -17.50 2.27 -17.81
CA SER A 82 -17.03 2.87 -16.55
C SER A 82 -17.39 4.36 -16.43
N GLY A 83 -17.32 5.10 -17.53
CA GLY A 83 -17.77 6.50 -17.58
C GLY A 83 -19.28 6.65 -17.35
N LEU A 84 -20.10 5.77 -17.94
CA LEU A 84 -21.54 5.74 -17.70
C LEU A 84 -21.86 5.38 -16.24
N LEU A 85 -21.18 4.37 -15.67
CA LEU A 85 -21.34 4.01 -14.26
C LEU A 85 -20.93 5.15 -13.33
N PHE A 86 -19.86 5.88 -13.66
CA PHE A 86 -19.44 7.06 -12.91
C PHE A 86 -20.51 8.15 -12.94
N ALA A 87 -20.99 8.51 -14.14
CA ALA A 87 -22.00 9.54 -14.32
C ALA A 87 -23.29 9.16 -13.59
N ALA A 88 -23.73 7.91 -13.71
CA ALA A 88 -24.89 7.38 -12.99
C ALA A 88 -24.69 7.42 -11.47
N GLY A 89 -23.51 7.03 -10.97
CA GLY A 89 -23.18 7.09 -9.55
C GLY A 89 -23.20 8.51 -8.99
N VAL A 90 -22.60 9.47 -9.71
CA VAL A 90 -22.60 10.88 -9.31
C VAL A 90 -24.00 11.47 -9.35
N ALA A 91 -24.78 11.17 -10.40
CA ALA A 91 -26.17 11.63 -10.51
C ALA A 91 -27.04 11.05 -9.39
N LEU A 92 -26.90 9.76 -9.08
CA LEU A 92 -27.62 9.11 -7.99
C LEU A 92 -27.25 9.73 -6.63
N LEU A 93 -25.97 9.98 -6.39
CA LEU A 93 -25.49 10.65 -5.18
C LEU A 93 -26.06 12.06 -5.05
N ALA A 94 -26.03 12.84 -6.12
CA ALA A 94 -26.58 14.20 -6.16
C ALA A 94 -28.10 14.19 -5.91
N TRP A 95 -28.82 13.28 -6.55
CA TRP A 95 -30.25 13.12 -6.37
C TRP A 95 -30.61 12.71 -4.93
N ALA A 96 -29.89 11.74 -4.36
CA ALA A 96 -30.10 11.33 -2.97
C ALA A 96 -29.85 12.48 -1.98
N ALA A 97 -28.79 13.28 -2.20
CA ALA A 97 -28.53 14.47 -1.42
C ALA A 97 -29.65 15.52 -1.56
N HIS A 98 -30.12 15.77 -2.79
CA HIS A 98 -31.21 16.70 -3.03
C HIS A 98 -32.51 16.26 -2.32
N VAL A 99 -32.86 14.97 -2.37
CA VAL A 99 -34.06 14.44 -1.68
C VAL A 99 -33.94 14.59 -0.16
N GLN A 100 -32.73 14.46 0.40
CA GLN A 100 -32.52 14.49 1.85
C GLN A 100 -32.41 15.90 2.44
N GLY A 101 -31.88 16.87 1.68
CA GLY A 101 -31.57 18.21 2.23
C GLY A 101 -31.70 19.37 1.24
N GLY A 102 -32.34 19.15 0.08
CA GLY A 102 -32.52 20.16 -0.96
C GLY A 102 -31.24 20.56 -1.68
N ASP A 103 -31.32 21.65 -2.45
CA ASP A 103 -30.24 22.10 -3.33
C ASP A 103 -28.96 22.49 -2.59
N ALA A 104 -29.10 23.12 -1.42
CA ALA A 104 -27.96 23.54 -0.62
C ALA A 104 -27.14 22.33 -0.13
N PHE A 105 -27.80 21.27 0.31
CA PHE A 105 -27.12 20.05 0.76
C PHE A 105 -26.49 19.29 -0.42
N MET A 106 -27.17 19.23 -1.57
CA MET A 106 -26.61 18.64 -2.78
C MET A 106 -25.30 19.34 -3.19
N GLN A 107 -25.30 20.68 -3.25
CA GLN A 107 -24.11 21.45 -3.59
C GLN A 107 -22.96 21.18 -2.61
N GLN A 108 -23.24 21.17 -1.31
CA GLN A 108 -22.24 20.83 -0.29
C GLN A 108 -21.65 19.42 -0.48
N VAL A 109 -22.50 18.41 -0.76
CA VAL A 109 -22.02 17.03 -0.99
C VAL A 109 -21.12 16.96 -2.23
N LEU A 110 -21.51 17.61 -3.33
CA LEU A 110 -20.71 17.63 -4.56
C LEU A 110 -19.38 18.37 -4.38
N GLU A 111 -19.38 19.45 -3.61
CA GLU A 111 -18.17 20.17 -3.22
C GLU A 111 -17.24 19.33 -2.35
N MET A 112 -17.78 18.67 -1.32
CA MET A 112 -16.99 17.80 -0.43
C MET A 112 -16.43 16.56 -1.15
N GLN A 113 -17.15 16.02 -2.13
CA GLN A 113 -16.76 14.80 -2.83
C GLN A 113 -15.82 15.04 -4.02
N GLY A 114 -15.91 16.18 -4.71
CA GLY A 114 -15.13 16.40 -5.93
C GLY A 114 -14.71 17.85 -6.14
N LEU A 115 -15.68 18.76 -6.20
CA LEU A 115 -15.43 20.11 -6.72
C LEU A 115 -14.46 20.90 -5.82
N GLY A 116 -14.59 20.80 -4.49
CA GLY A 116 -13.69 21.46 -3.54
C GLY A 116 -12.27 20.85 -3.49
N ARG A 117 -12.10 19.60 -3.94
CA ARG A 117 -10.78 18.93 -3.97
C ARG A 117 -9.90 19.43 -5.12
N ILE A 118 -10.51 19.98 -6.16
CA ILE A 118 -9.86 20.55 -7.34
C ILE A 118 -9.77 22.07 -7.22
N ALA A 119 -10.84 22.73 -6.72
CA ALA A 119 -10.96 24.19 -6.67
C ALA A 119 -10.29 24.85 -5.44
N SER A 120 -9.62 24.09 -4.57
CA SER A 120 -8.97 24.67 -3.38
C SER A 120 -7.73 25.48 -3.76
N ASP A 121 -7.70 26.74 -3.33
CA ASP A 121 -6.69 27.77 -3.63
C ASP A 121 -5.34 27.57 -2.87
N HIS A 122 -5.11 26.36 -2.37
CA HIS A 122 -3.87 26.03 -1.66
C HIS A 122 -2.77 25.72 -2.68
N SER A 123 -1.60 26.33 -2.49
CA SER A 123 -0.42 26.10 -3.34
C SER A 123 -0.18 24.59 -3.53
N PRO A 124 -0.31 24.06 -4.76
CA PRO A 124 -0.20 22.63 -5.01
C PRO A 124 1.19 22.12 -4.62
N ARG A 125 1.26 21.30 -3.56
CA ARG A 125 2.51 20.64 -3.15
C ARG A 125 2.79 19.45 -4.07
N TYR A 126 3.14 19.69 -5.33
CA TYR A 126 3.33 18.63 -6.34
C TYR A 126 4.30 17.53 -5.88
N TYR A 127 5.30 17.85 -5.06
CA TYR A 127 6.28 16.90 -4.54
C TYR A 127 5.80 16.02 -3.37
N PHE A 128 4.63 16.28 -2.76
CA PHE A 128 4.21 15.63 -1.51
C PHE A 128 4.19 14.09 -1.59
N TYR A 129 3.70 13.52 -2.68
CA TYR A 129 3.66 12.06 -2.86
C TYR A 129 4.99 11.47 -3.32
N PHE A 130 5.83 12.29 -3.98
CA PHE A 130 7.19 11.91 -4.34
C PHE A 130 8.17 11.94 -3.16
N SER A 131 7.90 12.75 -2.14
CA SER A 131 8.69 12.81 -0.90
C SER A 131 7.98 12.08 0.23
N ALA A 132 7.05 12.74 0.93
CA ALA A 132 6.41 12.22 2.14
C ALA A 132 5.64 10.91 1.90
N GLY A 133 4.98 10.77 0.74
CA GLY A 133 4.27 9.54 0.36
C GLY A 133 5.20 8.35 0.15
N LEU A 134 6.20 8.47 -0.73
CA LEU A 134 7.19 7.42 -0.98
C LEU A 134 8.03 7.08 0.26
N ILE A 135 8.37 8.07 1.09
CA ILE A 135 9.09 7.86 2.35
C ILE A 135 8.26 7.01 3.32
N THR A 136 6.93 7.14 3.33
CA THR A 136 6.06 6.28 4.17
C THR A 136 6.18 4.79 3.78
N TYR A 137 6.33 4.51 2.49
CA TYR A 137 6.56 3.13 1.99
C TYR A 137 8.05 2.75 1.91
N SER A 138 8.94 3.66 2.31
CA SER A 138 10.38 3.50 2.58
C SER A 138 11.07 2.49 1.64
N PHE A 139 11.48 1.34 2.18
CA PHE A 139 12.28 0.33 1.49
C PHE A 139 11.54 -0.34 0.34
N THR A 140 10.23 -0.57 0.48
CA THR A 140 9.43 -1.26 -0.53
C THR A 140 9.35 -0.45 -1.81
N ALA A 141 9.03 0.84 -1.68
CA ALA A 141 8.97 1.73 -2.85
C ALA A 141 10.35 1.93 -3.49
N PHE A 142 11.41 2.04 -2.68
CA PHE A 142 12.79 2.14 -3.18
C PHE A 142 13.18 0.92 -4.01
N TYR A 143 12.90 -0.30 -3.52
CA TYR A 143 13.20 -1.53 -4.24
C TYR A 143 12.34 -1.68 -5.50
N ALA A 144 11.06 -1.31 -5.46
CA ALA A 144 10.20 -1.29 -6.63
C ALA A 144 10.77 -0.36 -7.73
N LEU A 145 11.20 0.85 -7.37
CA LEU A 145 11.84 1.80 -8.30
C LEU A 145 13.15 1.25 -8.86
N CYS A 146 13.98 0.58 -8.04
CA CYS A 146 15.21 -0.06 -8.51
C CYS A 146 14.93 -1.15 -9.55
N VAL A 147 13.88 -1.95 -9.34
CA VAL A 147 13.44 -2.99 -10.28
C VAL A 147 12.94 -2.34 -11.58
N MET A 148 12.14 -1.29 -11.50
CA MET A 148 11.69 -0.53 -12.66
C MET A 148 12.85 0.08 -13.46
N ALA A 149 13.83 0.69 -12.79
CA ALA A 149 14.95 1.33 -13.46
C ALA A 149 15.88 0.34 -14.16
N ARG A 150 16.16 -0.81 -13.55
CA ARG A 150 17.11 -1.80 -14.08
C ARG A 150 16.51 -2.78 -15.07
N SER A 151 15.27 -3.20 -14.87
CA SER A 151 14.61 -4.21 -15.69
C SER A 151 13.62 -3.62 -16.70
N GLY A 152 13.24 -2.33 -16.56
CA GLY A 152 12.18 -1.67 -17.33
C GLY A 152 12.34 -1.76 -18.85
N ARG A 153 13.56 -1.69 -19.37
CA ARG A 153 13.83 -1.76 -20.81
C ARG A 153 13.45 -3.12 -21.42
N GLN A 154 13.54 -4.20 -20.64
CA GLN A 154 13.26 -5.56 -21.10
C GLN A 154 11.76 -5.86 -21.13
N TRP A 155 10.93 -5.01 -20.51
CA TRP A 155 9.50 -5.29 -20.32
C TRP A 155 8.65 -5.00 -21.56
N LEU A 156 9.02 -3.97 -22.32
CA LEU A 156 8.26 -3.53 -23.50
C LEU A 156 8.29 -4.55 -24.64
N GLY A 157 9.39 -5.28 -24.78
CA GLY A 157 9.57 -6.34 -25.78
C GLY A 157 9.14 -7.75 -25.32
N ALA A 158 8.72 -7.91 -24.06
CA ALA A 158 8.44 -9.23 -23.51
C ALA A 158 7.10 -9.81 -23.97
N PRO A 159 6.97 -11.16 -24.07
CA PRO A 159 5.73 -11.83 -24.43
C PRO A 159 4.55 -11.47 -23.51
N SER A 160 3.32 -11.54 -24.04
CA SER A 160 2.06 -11.16 -23.38
C SER A 160 1.88 -11.73 -21.97
N LEU A 161 2.33 -12.97 -21.75
CA LEU A 161 2.11 -13.74 -20.52
C LEU A 161 3.43 -14.11 -19.82
N SER A 162 4.38 -13.18 -19.79
CA SER A 162 5.68 -13.36 -19.15
C SER A 162 5.82 -12.52 -17.88
N ALA A 163 6.66 -12.95 -16.93
CA ALA A 163 6.92 -12.19 -15.70
C ALA A 163 7.33 -10.72 -15.96
N PRO A 164 8.20 -10.41 -16.95
CA PRO A 164 8.52 -9.02 -17.31
C PRO A 164 7.30 -8.17 -17.71
N ARG A 165 6.31 -8.78 -18.38
CA ARG A 165 5.10 -8.06 -18.76
C ARG A 165 4.14 -7.87 -17.58
N LEU A 166 4.07 -8.79 -16.62
CA LEU A 166 3.37 -8.51 -15.36
C LEU A 166 4.01 -7.31 -14.63
N LEU A 167 5.35 -7.22 -14.58
CA LEU A 167 6.05 -6.08 -13.98
C LEU A 167 5.72 -4.76 -14.70
N LEU A 168 5.56 -4.77 -16.02
CA LEU A 168 5.11 -3.59 -16.77
C LEU A 168 3.75 -3.10 -16.28
N HIS A 169 2.78 -4.00 -16.12
CA HIS A 169 1.44 -3.67 -15.66
C HIS A 169 1.43 -3.18 -14.20
N LEU A 170 2.24 -3.79 -13.33
CA LEU A 170 2.41 -3.35 -11.94
C LEU A 170 3.09 -1.97 -11.86
N GLY A 171 4.10 -1.74 -12.69
CA GLY A 171 4.76 -0.43 -12.82
C GLY A 171 3.81 0.65 -13.33
N ALA A 172 2.94 0.31 -14.29
CA ALA A 172 1.92 1.22 -14.79
C ALA A 172 0.87 1.55 -13.73
N TRP A 173 0.38 0.56 -12.99
CA TRP A 173 -0.50 0.77 -11.83
C TRP A 173 0.14 1.78 -10.86
N PHE A 174 1.39 1.52 -10.45
CA PHE A 174 2.12 2.42 -9.54
C PHE A 174 2.23 3.85 -10.08
N VAL A 175 2.67 4.03 -11.34
CA VAL A 175 2.84 5.35 -11.96
C VAL A 175 1.51 6.08 -12.10
N VAL A 176 0.48 5.41 -12.63
CA VAL A 176 -0.82 6.02 -12.89
C VAL A 176 -1.46 6.52 -11.61
N LEU A 177 -1.41 5.74 -10.52
CA LEU A 177 -1.96 6.18 -9.24
C LEU A 177 -1.15 7.30 -8.60
N ILE A 178 0.19 7.27 -8.66
CA ILE A 178 1.01 8.39 -8.16
C ILE A 178 0.69 9.68 -8.91
N VAL A 179 0.63 9.62 -10.25
CA VAL A 179 0.31 10.78 -11.09
C VAL A 179 -1.09 11.28 -10.76
N PHE A 180 -2.08 10.37 -10.71
CA PHE A 180 -3.46 10.72 -10.40
C PHE A 180 -3.60 11.40 -9.03
N PHE A 181 -3.05 10.82 -7.97
CA PHE A 181 -3.14 11.41 -6.63
C PHE A 181 -2.32 12.69 -6.48
N THR A 182 -1.38 12.96 -7.38
CA THR A 182 -0.62 14.22 -7.37
C THR A 182 -1.44 15.41 -7.84
N ILE A 183 -2.49 15.19 -8.66
CA ILE A 183 -3.32 16.24 -9.28
C ILE A 183 -4.23 16.96 -8.25
N PRO A 184 -5.00 16.28 -7.38
CA PRO A 184 -5.84 16.98 -6.40
C PRO A 184 -5.03 17.76 -5.35
N ASN A 185 -5.54 18.93 -4.96
CA ASN A 185 -4.93 19.77 -3.92
C ASN A 185 -5.12 19.20 -2.52
N SER A 186 -6.22 18.45 -2.29
CA SER A 186 -6.48 17.74 -1.04
C SER A 186 -5.63 16.47 -0.91
N LYS A 187 -4.41 16.60 -0.39
CA LYS A 187 -3.47 15.48 -0.25
C LYS A 187 -3.64 14.78 1.09
N LYS A 188 -4.01 13.51 1.07
CA LYS A 188 -4.00 12.62 2.24
C LYS A 188 -3.01 11.49 1.99
N ALA A 189 -2.12 11.22 2.96
CA ALA A 189 -1.11 10.17 2.84
C ALA A 189 -1.74 8.78 2.58
N ARG A 190 -2.92 8.53 3.17
CA ARG A 190 -3.69 7.28 3.01
C ARG A 190 -4.18 6.96 1.60
N TYR A 191 -4.28 7.94 0.70
CA TYR A 191 -4.68 7.64 -0.69
C TYR A 191 -3.67 6.76 -1.43
N VAL A 192 -2.41 6.83 -1.01
CA VAL A 192 -1.32 6.04 -1.58
C VAL A 192 -1.46 4.56 -1.23
N LEU A 193 -2.32 4.17 -0.28
CA LEU A 193 -2.50 2.76 0.12
C LEU A 193 -2.80 1.83 -1.06
N SER A 194 -3.52 2.32 -2.07
CA SER A 194 -3.85 1.56 -3.28
C SER A 194 -2.64 1.19 -4.15
N ILE A 195 -1.46 1.82 -3.96
CA ILE A 195 -0.23 1.43 -4.67
C ILE A 195 0.47 0.25 -4.00
N THR A 196 0.18 -0.01 -2.72
CA THR A 196 0.91 -0.97 -1.87
C THR A 196 1.03 -2.36 -2.49
N PRO A 197 -0.03 -2.95 -3.06
CA PRO A 197 0.08 -4.27 -3.70
C PRO A 197 1.02 -4.25 -4.91
N ALA A 198 0.97 -3.18 -5.73
CA ALA A 198 1.83 -3.05 -6.90
C ALA A 198 3.30 -2.94 -6.54
N ILE A 199 3.65 -2.04 -5.62
CA ILE A 199 5.05 -1.85 -5.19
C ILE A 199 5.59 -3.07 -4.44
N SER A 200 4.73 -3.78 -3.69
CA SER A 200 5.13 -5.02 -2.99
C SER A 200 5.48 -6.12 -3.98
N LEU A 201 4.67 -6.32 -5.03
CA LEU A 201 4.94 -7.30 -6.07
C LEU A 201 6.15 -6.93 -6.93
N LEU A 202 6.34 -5.64 -7.24
CA LEU A 202 7.55 -5.16 -7.91
C LEU A 202 8.80 -5.41 -7.07
N ALA A 203 8.77 -5.10 -5.78
CA ALA A 203 9.90 -5.34 -4.87
C ALA A 203 10.18 -6.85 -4.70
N ALA A 204 9.14 -7.68 -4.67
CA ALA A 204 9.27 -9.14 -4.56
C ALA A 204 10.02 -9.77 -5.75
N TYR A 205 10.08 -9.08 -6.90
CA TYR A 205 10.85 -9.56 -8.06
C TYR A 205 12.33 -9.80 -7.76
N ILE A 206 12.90 -9.10 -6.76
CA ILE A 206 14.28 -9.30 -6.29
C ILE A 206 14.56 -10.77 -5.91
N PHE A 207 13.54 -11.50 -5.47
CA PHE A 207 13.66 -12.91 -5.07
C PHE A 207 13.54 -13.88 -6.24
N ILE A 208 12.85 -13.49 -7.32
CA ILE A 208 12.53 -14.36 -8.47
C ILE A 208 13.47 -14.08 -9.66
N ASP A 209 14.23 -13.00 -9.63
CA ASP A 209 15.13 -12.57 -10.72
C ASP A 209 16.03 -13.71 -11.25
N PRO A 210 15.81 -14.18 -12.49
CA PRO A 210 16.57 -15.28 -13.08
C PRO A 210 18.00 -14.87 -13.46
N ASN A 211 18.24 -13.58 -13.70
CA ASN A 211 19.54 -13.08 -14.16
C ASN A 211 20.51 -12.79 -13.01
N GLY A 212 20.05 -12.91 -11.76
CA GLY A 212 20.87 -12.68 -10.57
C GLY A 212 21.34 -11.23 -10.37
N LEU A 213 20.79 -10.28 -11.13
CA LEU A 213 21.08 -8.84 -11.05
C LEU A 213 20.83 -8.29 -9.63
N PHE A 214 19.83 -8.83 -8.94
CA PHE A 214 19.47 -8.41 -7.58
C PHE A 214 19.99 -9.33 -6.47
N SER A 215 20.87 -10.28 -6.78
CA SER A 215 21.39 -11.26 -5.80
C SER A 215 22.07 -10.61 -4.59
N ALA A 216 22.83 -9.53 -4.80
CA ALA A 216 23.45 -8.78 -3.70
C ALA A 216 22.41 -8.11 -2.80
N THR A 217 21.38 -7.49 -3.40
CA THR A 217 20.27 -6.85 -2.70
C THR A 217 19.47 -7.87 -1.90
N ARG A 218 19.12 -9.00 -2.52
CA ARG A 218 18.45 -10.13 -1.87
C ARG A 218 19.21 -10.59 -0.62
N ARG A 219 20.52 -10.82 -0.74
CA ARG A 219 21.38 -11.22 0.39
C ARG A 219 21.47 -10.16 1.49
N ARG A 220 21.43 -8.87 1.15
CA ARG A 220 21.41 -7.79 2.15
C ARG A 220 20.09 -7.75 2.90
N LEU A 221 18.98 -7.88 2.18
CA LEU A 221 17.63 -7.89 2.77
C LEU A 221 17.43 -9.11 3.69
N LEU A 222 17.81 -10.31 3.26
CA LEU A 222 17.73 -11.51 4.11
C LEU A 222 18.61 -11.38 5.36
N ARG A 223 19.82 -10.81 5.23
CA ARG A 223 20.68 -10.53 6.39
C ARG A 223 20.07 -9.49 7.34
N LEU A 224 19.42 -8.46 6.80
CA LEU A 224 18.68 -7.49 7.61
C LEU A 224 17.58 -8.20 8.41
N CYS A 225 16.76 -9.03 7.76
CA CYS A 225 15.69 -9.80 8.42
C CYS A 225 16.23 -10.68 9.56
N LEU A 226 17.35 -11.38 9.35
CA LEU A 226 17.97 -12.22 10.38
C LEU A 226 18.55 -11.41 11.55
N ASN A 227 18.95 -10.16 11.31
CA ASN A 227 19.56 -9.28 12.31
C ASN A 227 18.56 -8.33 12.99
N LEU A 228 17.28 -8.32 12.59
CA LEU A 228 16.24 -7.51 13.23
C LEU A 228 16.17 -7.69 14.77
N PRO A 229 16.28 -8.91 15.35
CA PRO A 229 16.26 -9.06 16.80
C PRO A 229 17.44 -8.35 17.49
N ALA A 230 18.63 -8.40 16.87
CA ALA A 230 19.81 -7.71 17.39
C ALA A 230 19.65 -6.18 17.30
N ILE A 231 19.03 -5.68 16.22
CA ILE A 231 18.68 -4.26 16.08
C ILE A 231 17.68 -3.86 17.17
N GLY A 232 16.64 -4.66 17.40
CA GLY A 232 15.66 -4.42 18.46
C GLY A 232 16.28 -4.36 19.86
N ALA A 233 17.18 -5.30 20.17
CA ALA A 233 17.92 -5.31 21.43
C ALA A 233 18.80 -4.06 21.58
N PHE A 234 19.51 -3.68 20.52
CA PHE A 234 20.33 -2.47 20.51
C PHE A 234 19.48 -1.20 20.73
N LEU A 235 18.33 -1.08 20.07
CA LEU A 235 17.40 0.02 20.27
C LEU A 235 16.86 0.07 21.71
N ALA A 236 16.53 -1.08 22.31
CA ALA A 236 16.10 -1.15 23.70
C ALA A 236 17.20 -0.65 24.66
N LEU A 237 18.46 -1.07 24.45
CA LEU A 237 19.60 -0.60 25.24
C LEU A 237 19.84 0.91 25.08
N LEU A 238 19.73 1.42 23.85
CA LEU A 238 19.83 2.87 23.59
C LEU A 238 18.75 3.65 24.33
N VAL A 239 17.50 3.16 24.34
CA VAL A 239 16.40 3.81 25.08
C VAL A 239 16.60 3.73 26.59
N LEU A 240 17.12 2.63 27.13
CA LEU A 240 17.49 2.54 28.55
C LEU A 240 18.56 3.58 28.92
N GLY A 241 19.59 3.73 28.07
CA GLY A 241 20.60 4.77 28.24
C GLY A 241 20.00 6.17 28.17
N TYR A 242 19.18 6.45 27.16
CA TYR A 242 18.50 7.73 27.01
C TYR A 242 17.60 8.07 28.21
N ASN A 243 16.81 7.11 28.70
CA ASN A 243 15.91 7.29 29.83
C ASN A 243 16.63 7.61 31.14
N SER A 244 17.91 7.27 31.25
CA SER A 244 18.72 7.61 32.41
C SER A 244 19.07 9.11 32.49
N PHE A 245 18.97 9.84 31.37
CA PHE A 245 19.30 11.27 31.27
C PHE A 245 18.12 12.15 30.82
N ALA A 246 17.05 11.56 30.30
CA ALA A 246 15.94 12.29 29.71
C ALA A 246 14.91 12.74 30.75
N ALA A 247 14.53 14.03 30.70
CA ALA A 247 13.45 14.58 31.52
C ALA A 247 12.07 14.01 31.16
N ARG A 248 11.90 13.48 29.94
CA ARG A 248 10.71 12.75 29.50
C ARG A 248 11.15 11.36 29.02
N PRO A 249 10.96 10.31 29.83
CA PRO A 249 11.38 8.96 29.45
C PRO A 249 10.49 8.43 28.31
N LEU A 250 11.12 7.72 27.38
CA LEU A 250 10.41 6.90 26.40
C LEU A 250 10.06 5.58 27.08
N GLN A 251 8.80 5.17 27.06
CA GLN A 251 8.33 3.98 27.76
C GLN A 251 7.99 2.86 26.77
N PRO A 252 8.97 2.13 26.20
CA PRO A 252 8.68 0.88 25.50
C PRO A 252 8.28 -0.22 26.49
N ASP A 253 7.61 -1.25 26.02
CA ASP A 253 7.41 -2.49 26.79
C ASP A 253 8.71 -3.31 26.77
N PHE A 254 9.60 -3.02 27.72
CA PHE A 254 10.88 -3.72 27.83
C PHE A 254 10.72 -5.24 28.01
N ALA A 255 9.71 -5.68 28.75
CA ALA A 255 9.46 -7.11 28.96
C ALA A 255 9.06 -7.79 27.64
N GLY A 256 8.16 -7.16 26.88
CA GLY A 256 7.77 -7.58 25.54
C GLY A 256 8.95 -7.59 24.56
N VAL A 257 9.81 -6.56 24.57
CA VAL A 257 10.97 -6.49 23.69
C VAL A 257 12.01 -7.56 24.02
N PHE A 258 12.40 -7.74 25.29
CA PHE A 258 13.41 -8.73 25.66
C PHE A 258 12.92 -10.17 25.45
N SER A 259 11.65 -10.47 25.76
CA SER A 259 11.06 -11.78 25.49
C SER A 259 11.01 -12.08 23.98
N SER A 260 10.63 -11.09 23.17
CA SER A 260 10.65 -11.19 21.70
C SER A 260 12.06 -11.45 21.17
N VAL A 261 13.06 -10.73 21.66
CA VAL A 261 14.47 -10.91 21.25
C VAL A 261 14.97 -12.32 21.62
N ALA A 262 14.67 -12.80 22.82
CA ALA A 262 15.06 -14.14 23.26
C ALA A 262 14.42 -15.23 22.37
N LEU A 263 13.11 -15.15 22.14
CA LEU A 263 12.38 -16.06 21.28
C LEU A 263 12.93 -16.06 19.85
N LEU A 264 13.08 -14.88 19.25
CA LEU A 264 13.55 -14.74 17.87
C LEU A 264 15.02 -15.18 17.71
N SER A 265 15.85 -15.01 18.73
CA SER A 265 17.23 -15.51 18.72
C SER A 265 17.28 -17.04 18.74
N GLY A 266 16.41 -17.68 19.51
CA GLY A 266 16.24 -19.14 19.48
C GLY A 266 15.76 -19.65 18.13
N VAL A 267 14.74 -19.00 17.55
CA VAL A 267 14.22 -19.33 16.21
C VAL A 267 15.29 -19.13 15.14
N ARG A 268 16.07 -18.05 15.20
CA ARG A 268 17.20 -17.79 14.28
C ARG A 268 18.23 -18.91 14.35
N TYR A 269 18.61 -19.35 15.55
CA TYR A 269 19.55 -20.45 15.73
C TYR A 269 19.01 -21.75 15.10
N TRP A 270 17.73 -22.03 15.28
CA TRP A 270 17.08 -23.21 14.69
C TRP A 270 17.02 -23.15 13.15
N ILE A 271 16.67 -21.99 12.58
CA ILE A 271 16.70 -21.75 11.12
C ILE A 271 18.10 -22.00 10.55
N GLY A 272 19.15 -21.50 11.22
CA GLY A 272 20.54 -21.68 10.81
C GLY A 272 21.00 -23.14 10.82
N ARG A 273 20.46 -23.95 11.73
CA ARG A 273 20.86 -25.36 11.89
C ARG A 273 20.11 -26.32 10.96
N GLN A 274 18.82 -26.08 10.72
CA GLN A 274 17.94 -27.05 10.05
C GLN A 274 17.54 -26.64 8.62
N TYR A 275 17.54 -25.35 8.29
CA TYR A 275 16.90 -24.85 7.06
C TYR A 275 17.85 -24.21 6.04
N THR A 276 19.15 -24.12 6.32
CA THR A 276 20.13 -23.48 5.41
C THR A 276 20.21 -24.13 4.03
N GLY A 277 19.89 -25.42 3.90
CA GLY A 277 19.79 -26.13 2.62
C GLY A 277 18.38 -26.28 2.05
N HIS A 278 17.35 -25.73 2.70
CA HIS A 278 15.96 -25.97 2.32
C HIS A 278 15.55 -25.12 1.11
N ARG A 279 14.77 -25.69 0.17
CA ARG A 279 14.29 -24.99 -1.04
C ARG A 279 13.55 -23.67 -0.76
N HIS A 280 12.94 -23.57 0.42
CA HIS A 280 12.12 -22.44 0.85
C HIS A 280 12.82 -21.53 1.88
N TYR A 281 14.13 -21.66 2.06
CA TYR A 281 14.91 -20.90 3.04
C TYR A 281 14.63 -19.39 2.96
N GLU A 282 14.59 -18.81 1.76
CA GLU A 282 14.37 -17.37 1.58
C GLU A 282 13.00 -16.91 2.09
N VAL A 283 11.95 -17.72 1.89
CA VAL A 283 10.58 -17.44 2.37
C VAL A 283 10.51 -17.55 3.88
N ILE A 284 11.17 -18.56 4.47
CA ILE A 284 11.23 -18.75 5.92
C ILE A 284 11.93 -17.56 6.59
N VAL A 285 13.04 -17.10 6.04
CA VAL A 285 13.78 -15.94 6.57
C VAL A 285 12.98 -14.65 6.43
N LEU A 286 12.21 -14.48 5.34
CA LEU A 286 11.30 -13.35 5.19
C LEU A 286 10.17 -13.39 6.22
N ALA A 287 9.53 -14.54 6.42
CA ALA A 287 8.48 -14.71 7.42
C ALA A 287 9.02 -14.42 8.84
N PHE A 288 10.22 -14.90 9.15
CA PHE A 288 10.94 -14.56 10.36
C PHE A 288 11.16 -13.05 10.50
N GLY A 289 11.61 -12.38 9.43
CA GLY A 289 11.81 -10.94 9.42
C GLY A 289 10.52 -10.15 9.64
N VAL A 290 9.41 -10.58 9.04
CA VAL A 290 8.09 -9.96 9.25
C VAL A 290 7.64 -10.13 10.70
N ALA A 291 7.75 -11.33 11.27
CA ALA A 291 7.43 -11.56 12.68
C ALA A 291 8.30 -10.71 13.61
N ALA A 292 9.62 -10.65 13.35
CA ALA A 292 10.55 -9.83 14.11
C ALA A 292 10.19 -8.33 14.05
N PHE A 293 9.83 -7.85 12.87
CA PHE A 293 9.39 -6.47 12.68
C PHE A 293 8.08 -6.18 13.42
N LEU A 294 7.07 -7.05 13.34
CA LEU A 294 5.78 -6.87 14.03
C LEU A 294 5.93 -6.87 15.55
N LEU A 295 6.78 -7.74 16.10
CA LEU A 295 7.07 -7.76 17.54
C LEU A 295 7.79 -6.49 17.98
N LEU A 296 8.76 -6.02 17.18
CA LEU A 296 9.44 -4.74 17.44
C LEU A 296 8.46 -3.56 17.33
N ASP A 297 7.60 -3.54 16.32
CA ASP A 297 6.58 -2.51 16.15
C ASP A 297 5.60 -2.47 17.34
N GLY A 298 5.06 -3.62 17.73
CA GLY A 298 4.12 -3.75 18.85
C GLY A 298 4.72 -3.31 20.19
N PHE A 299 5.84 -3.92 20.60
CA PHE A 299 6.38 -3.72 21.94
C PHE A 299 7.31 -2.50 22.08
N PHE A 300 7.90 -2.02 20.99
CA PHE A 300 8.81 -0.88 21.03
C PHE A 300 8.17 0.39 20.46
N PHE A 301 7.87 0.42 19.15
CA PHE A 301 7.44 1.67 18.49
C PHE A 301 6.03 2.12 18.91
N ASN A 302 5.05 1.21 18.88
CA ASN A 302 3.67 1.51 19.26
C ASN A 302 3.55 1.80 20.75
N ALA A 303 4.25 1.04 21.61
CA ALA A 303 4.28 1.31 23.05
C ALA A 303 4.80 2.73 23.35
N ILE A 304 5.95 3.12 22.77
CA ILE A 304 6.49 4.48 22.95
C ILE A 304 5.49 5.53 22.44
N THR A 305 4.91 5.32 21.26
CA THR A 305 3.97 6.28 20.65
C THR A 305 2.72 6.45 21.51
N TYR A 306 2.18 5.34 22.03
CA TYR A 306 1.04 5.33 22.94
C TYR A 306 1.29 6.22 24.17
N HIS A 307 2.41 6.04 24.85
CA HIS A 307 2.74 6.84 26.04
C HIS A 307 2.99 8.32 25.72
N LEU A 308 3.56 8.62 24.55
CA LEU A 308 3.79 10.00 24.10
C LEU A 308 2.48 10.71 23.71
N GLU A 309 1.51 10.00 23.13
CA GLU A 309 0.20 10.54 22.78
C GLU A 309 -0.65 10.77 24.03
N LEU A 310 -0.67 9.81 24.97
CA LEU A 310 -1.36 9.94 26.25
C LEU A 310 -0.84 11.12 27.08
N ALA A 311 0.46 11.43 26.98
CA ALA A 311 1.07 12.58 27.65
C ALA A 311 0.66 13.94 27.05
N LYS A 312 0.13 13.98 25.83
CA LYS A 312 -0.32 15.22 25.16
C LYS A 312 -1.82 15.44 25.29
N GLU A 313 -2.61 14.37 25.19
CA GLU A 313 -4.05 14.41 25.35
C GLU A 313 -4.49 13.21 26.22
N PRO A 314 -5.08 13.43 27.40
CA PRO A 314 -5.47 12.35 28.31
C PRO A 314 -6.67 11.54 27.81
N THR A 315 -7.36 12.02 26.77
CA THR A 315 -8.39 11.26 26.06
C THR A 315 -7.74 10.56 24.86
N PRO A 316 -7.70 9.22 24.85
CA PRO A 316 -7.09 8.49 23.73
C PRO A 316 -7.91 8.77 22.47
N LYS A 317 -7.29 9.42 21.48
CA LYS A 317 -7.84 9.54 20.12
C LYS A 317 -7.83 8.15 19.47
N PHE A 318 -8.89 7.38 19.74
CA PHE A 318 -9.25 6.11 19.09
C PHE A 318 -8.05 5.23 18.67
N LEU A 319 -7.58 4.42 19.61
CA LEU A 319 -6.72 3.29 19.31
C LEU A 319 -7.57 2.17 18.71
N PRO A 320 -7.28 1.74 17.49
CA PRO A 320 -7.79 0.50 16.93
C PRO A 320 -6.97 -0.62 17.57
N TYR A 321 -7.44 -1.08 18.72
CA TYR A 321 -6.98 -2.33 19.30
C TYR A 321 -7.18 -3.44 18.26
N TRP A 322 -6.11 -4.18 17.97
CA TRP A 322 -6.23 -5.55 17.48
C TRP A 322 -5.66 -6.50 18.54
N PHE A 323 -6.45 -7.54 18.80
CA PHE A 323 -6.34 -8.60 19.79
C PHE A 323 -6.50 -8.19 21.27
N TRP A 324 -7.73 -7.81 21.61
CA TRP A 324 -8.49 -8.56 22.60
C TRP A 324 -9.65 -9.25 21.87
#